data_AF-A0A7W8PBK5-F1
#
_entry.id   AF-A0A7W8PBK5-F1
#
_cell.length_a   1.000
_cell.length_b   1.000
_cell.length_c   1.000
_cell.angle_alpha   90.00
_cell.angle_beta   90.00
_cell.angle_gamma   90.00
#
_symmetry.space_group_name_H-M   'P 1'
#
loop_
_entity.id
_entity.type
_entity.pdbx_description
1 polymer ?
#
loop_
_entity_poly.entity_id
_entity_poly.type
_entity_poly.pdbx_seq_one_letter_code
_entity_poly.pdbx_strand_id
1 'polypeptide(L)'
;MKSIDLANSIDAVFSDSIRQCLAEQIGLSSEILGRIPTHASPALIASLMAAAVTPDGAKAVFSAVMSPEANARIEEQFLRLCSASSSIKDLETIGESLFVRSTGTRIALASDPISRQAGIPPQAAHVMTALVGSVMFGVLKHHILLEQGTLAGLPALLGGQLPVVSRLLTDRVAESIGFENAGNFTRSIAGRLESVAANMMQPMADDENVLRRSAPAAAHEVAAPVAGARSSRRGIWLLFAVLTAILLGVFAYAQFFGQRAGVEPTASSNVLTSGVVAPSIASAVPGVVARPDAASSVPQGCAAAPMTASGGAASAPAADAVSEAASNPAANASTRSGKIAFSVNQAGVPSLTGTLSSDAERQTLTDVLNRRFGAGRFAADLKVDASLRPSDWLTHIDELLSLMALPRAEVGIDSQHIELGGAAANASLGWKQRLQNVFGPSWEIGQFSAGKAVDLATQLFLSAMAKLLDAGNACIGPDVATVLNLQVVDFAASSGHIPLSAKENLAESAQLLKACSDDGHPVALDIKAYSDNVGDEQANLLLSQKRADAVRGFLIEAGVKPDLLTARGYGSATPIASNATAGGRFANRRVEFVLAQASVG
;
A
#
# COMPACT_ATOMS: atom_id res chain seq x y z
N MET A 1 -13.64 16.90 -24.05
CA MET A 1 -13.67 15.44 -24.27
C MET A 1 -14.72 15.11 -25.31
N LYS A 2 -14.29 14.73 -26.51
CA LYS A 2 -15.11 14.10 -27.54
C LYS A 2 -15.52 12.69 -27.09
N SER A 3 -16.59 12.18 -27.70
CA SER A 3 -16.94 10.76 -27.59
C SER A 3 -15.84 9.90 -28.21
N ILE A 4 -15.59 8.75 -27.59
CA ILE A 4 -14.88 7.60 -28.15
C ILE A 4 -15.90 6.49 -28.38
N ASP A 5 -15.64 5.59 -29.33
CA ASP A 5 -16.30 4.28 -29.39
C ASP A 5 -15.35 3.25 -28.76
N LEU A 6 -15.45 3.11 -27.43
CA LEU A 6 -14.45 2.40 -26.64
C LEU A 6 -14.43 0.90 -26.97
N ALA A 7 -15.57 0.31 -27.33
CA ALA A 7 -15.62 -1.08 -27.74
C ALA A 7 -14.88 -1.31 -29.07
N ASN A 8 -15.16 -0.50 -30.09
CA ASN A 8 -14.45 -0.61 -31.36
C ASN A 8 -12.95 -0.28 -31.23
N SER A 9 -12.57 0.68 -30.37
CA SER A 9 -11.15 0.96 -30.09
C SER A 9 -10.44 -0.19 -29.35
N ILE A 10 -11.11 -0.92 -28.47
CA ILE A 10 -10.53 -2.12 -27.83
C ILE A 10 -10.41 -3.26 -28.84
N ASP A 11 -11.47 -3.55 -29.59
CA ASP A 11 -11.50 -4.67 -30.53
C ASP A 11 -10.50 -4.46 -31.68
N ALA A 12 -10.20 -3.21 -32.06
CA ALA A 12 -9.15 -2.86 -33.02
C ALA A 12 -7.72 -3.26 -32.55
N VAL A 13 -7.43 -3.19 -31.24
CA VAL A 13 -6.15 -3.66 -30.69
C VAL A 13 -6.00 -5.17 -30.85
N PHE A 14 -7.11 -5.94 -30.80
CA PHE A 14 -7.13 -7.37 -31.08
C PHE A 14 -7.13 -7.67 -32.59
N SER A 15 -6.14 -7.13 -33.31
CA SER A 15 -5.83 -7.46 -34.71
C SER A 15 -5.58 -8.96 -34.94
N ASP A 16 -5.65 -9.44 -36.19
CA ASP A 16 -5.43 -10.86 -36.51
C ASP A 16 -4.05 -11.35 -36.06
N SER A 17 -2.99 -10.55 -36.24
CA SER A 17 -1.64 -10.84 -35.76
C SER A 17 -1.57 -11.03 -34.23
N ILE A 18 -2.31 -10.19 -33.49
CA ILE A 18 -2.39 -10.28 -32.03
C ILE A 18 -3.23 -11.49 -31.61
N ARG A 19 -4.35 -11.78 -32.30
CA ARG A 19 -5.16 -12.99 -32.06
C ARG A 19 -4.40 -14.28 -32.38
N GLN A 20 -3.49 -14.28 -33.34
CA GLN A 20 -2.61 -15.41 -33.63
C GLN A 20 -1.48 -15.56 -32.59
N CYS A 21 -0.84 -14.46 -32.18
CA CYS A 21 0.13 -14.50 -31.09
C CYS A 21 -0.50 -15.03 -29.77
N LEU A 22 -1.71 -14.55 -29.42
CA LEU A 22 -2.45 -15.05 -28.27
C LEU A 22 -2.90 -16.52 -28.44
N ALA A 23 -3.14 -16.99 -29.67
CA ALA A 23 -3.45 -18.40 -29.95
C ALA A 23 -2.26 -19.31 -29.61
N GLU A 24 -1.06 -18.91 -30.01
CA GLU A 24 0.19 -19.64 -29.75
C GLU A 24 0.54 -19.65 -28.25
N GLN A 25 0.28 -18.56 -27.53
CA GLN A 25 0.63 -18.44 -26.09
C GLN A 25 -0.42 -19.02 -25.14
N ILE A 26 -1.72 -18.95 -25.48
CA ILE A 26 -2.82 -19.42 -24.61
C ILE A 26 -3.28 -20.84 -24.99
N GLY A 27 -2.90 -21.35 -26.17
CA GLY A 27 -3.26 -22.70 -26.64
C GLY A 27 -4.71 -22.83 -27.11
N LEU A 28 -5.25 -21.78 -27.73
CA LEU A 28 -6.64 -21.69 -28.21
C LEU A 28 -6.67 -21.26 -29.68
N SER A 29 -7.76 -21.55 -30.40
CA SER A 29 -7.87 -21.04 -31.78
C SER A 29 -8.06 -19.52 -31.79
N SER A 30 -7.50 -18.86 -32.81
CA SER A 30 -7.69 -17.43 -33.06
C SER A 30 -9.17 -17.06 -33.27
N GLU A 31 -10.00 -18.00 -33.72
CA GLU A 31 -11.46 -17.85 -33.80
C GLU A 31 -12.12 -17.76 -32.41
N ILE A 32 -11.74 -18.64 -31.47
CA ILE A 32 -12.23 -18.59 -30.08
C ILE A 32 -11.79 -17.28 -29.42
N LEU A 33 -10.53 -16.89 -29.61
CA LEU A 33 -9.99 -15.64 -29.06
C LEU A 33 -10.66 -14.39 -29.64
N GLY A 34 -11.04 -14.41 -30.93
CA GLY A 34 -11.81 -13.33 -31.57
C GLY A 34 -13.24 -13.15 -31.05
N ARG A 35 -13.79 -14.15 -30.36
CA ARG A 35 -15.13 -14.05 -29.73
C ARG A 35 -15.11 -13.48 -28.30
N ILE A 36 -13.93 -13.28 -27.70
CA ILE A 36 -13.86 -12.82 -26.29
C ILE A 36 -13.95 -11.29 -26.17
N PRO A 37 -13.19 -10.47 -26.92
CA PRO A 37 -13.30 -9.00 -26.83
C PRO A 37 -14.73 -8.50 -27.06
N THR A 38 -15.44 -9.02 -28.07
CA THR A 38 -16.83 -8.63 -28.39
C THR A 38 -17.85 -8.93 -27.29
N HIS A 39 -17.53 -9.82 -26.32
CA HIS A 39 -18.34 -10.08 -25.13
C HIS A 39 -17.76 -9.45 -23.85
N ALA A 40 -16.44 -9.31 -23.75
CA ALA A 40 -15.74 -8.74 -22.60
C ALA A 40 -15.78 -7.20 -22.60
N SER A 41 -15.53 -6.54 -23.73
CA SER A 41 -15.55 -5.09 -23.85
C SER A 41 -16.89 -4.49 -23.36
N PRO A 42 -18.08 -4.97 -23.78
CA PRO A 42 -19.35 -4.46 -23.26
C PRO A 42 -19.57 -4.71 -21.75
N ALA A 43 -19.15 -5.87 -21.24
CA ALA A 43 -19.30 -6.25 -19.84
C ALA A 43 -18.41 -5.40 -18.91
N LEU A 44 -17.16 -5.17 -19.30
CA LEU A 44 -16.20 -4.37 -18.54
C LEU A 44 -16.57 -2.88 -18.58
N ILE A 45 -17.00 -2.36 -19.75
CA ILE A 45 -17.51 -0.99 -19.86
C ILE A 45 -18.78 -0.81 -19.02
N ALA A 46 -19.72 -1.76 -19.04
CA ALA A 46 -20.91 -1.72 -18.17
C ALA A 46 -20.53 -1.71 -16.67
N SER A 47 -19.47 -2.42 -16.30
CA SER A 47 -18.94 -2.43 -14.93
C SER A 47 -18.33 -1.09 -14.53
N LEU A 48 -17.59 -0.42 -15.43
CA LEU A 48 -17.09 0.94 -15.19
C LEU A 48 -18.22 1.97 -15.11
N MET A 49 -19.24 1.84 -15.96
CA MET A 49 -20.46 2.66 -15.89
C MET A 49 -21.16 2.46 -14.54
N ALA A 50 -21.33 1.21 -14.09
CA ALA A 50 -21.94 0.88 -12.80
C ALA A 50 -21.15 1.44 -11.60
N ALA A 51 -19.82 1.48 -11.67
CA ALA A 51 -18.99 2.12 -10.64
C ALA A 51 -19.12 3.66 -10.66
N ALA A 52 -19.11 4.27 -11.85
CA ALA A 52 -19.14 5.73 -12.03
C ALA A 52 -20.49 6.40 -11.68
N VAL A 53 -21.52 5.65 -11.26
CA VAL A 53 -22.80 6.18 -10.73
C VAL A 53 -22.68 6.85 -9.35
N THR A 54 -21.48 7.02 -8.82
CA THR A 54 -21.21 7.78 -7.59
C THR A 54 -19.98 8.67 -7.78
N PRO A 55 -19.87 9.83 -7.09
CA PRO A 55 -18.68 10.69 -7.19
C PRO A 55 -17.38 10.00 -6.78
N ASP A 56 -17.43 9.08 -5.81
CA ASP A 56 -16.24 8.35 -5.35
C ASP A 56 -15.88 7.16 -6.24
N GLY A 57 -16.87 6.46 -6.82
CA GLY A 57 -16.63 5.47 -7.87
C GLY A 57 -16.09 6.11 -9.15
N ALA A 58 -16.57 7.29 -9.54
CA ALA A 58 -15.99 8.07 -10.64
C ALA A 58 -14.52 8.45 -10.37
N LYS A 59 -14.17 8.83 -9.12
CA LYS A 59 -12.76 9.02 -8.72
C LYS A 59 -11.94 7.72 -8.81
N ALA A 60 -12.50 6.59 -8.37
CA ALA A 60 -11.83 5.30 -8.42
C ALA A 60 -11.53 4.85 -9.87
N VAL A 61 -12.50 4.96 -10.78
CA VAL A 61 -12.31 4.68 -12.21
C VAL A 61 -11.29 5.65 -12.83
N PHE A 62 -11.40 6.96 -12.59
CA PHE A 62 -10.45 7.94 -13.12
C PHE A 62 -9.02 7.70 -12.60
N SER A 63 -8.88 7.38 -11.31
CA SER A 63 -7.59 7.09 -10.68
C SER A 63 -7.00 5.76 -11.14
N ALA A 64 -7.81 4.78 -11.52
CA ALA A 64 -7.33 3.54 -12.14
C ALA A 64 -6.86 3.81 -13.58
N VAL A 65 -7.63 4.55 -14.38
CA VAL A 65 -7.25 4.94 -15.75
C VAL A 65 -5.97 5.80 -15.77
N MET A 66 -5.82 6.74 -14.83
CA MET A 66 -4.63 7.61 -14.75
C MET A 66 -3.44 7.00 -14.00
N SER A 67 -3.57 5.78 -13.48
CA SER A 67 -2.50 5.12 -12.72
C SER A 67 -1.26 4.80 -13.59
N PRO A 68 -0.06 4.68 -13.01
CA PRO A 68 1.14 4.26 -13.75
C PRO A 68 0.98 2.91 -14.47
N GLU A 69 0.23 1.97 -13.89
CA GLU A 69 0.06 0.62 -14.42
C GLU A 69 -0.79 0.57 -15.71
N ALA A 70 -1.66 1.55 -15.93
CA ALA A 70 -2.41 1.68 -17.18
C ALA A 70 -1.51 2.18 -18.32
N ASN A 71 -1.31 1.36 -19.36
CA ASN A 71 -0.40 1.67 -20.47
C ASN A 71 -1.08 2.51 -21.57
N ALA A 72 -0.76 3.80 -21.64
CA ALA A 72 -1.29 4.73 -22.65
C ALA A 72 -0.77 4.48 -24.09
N ARG A 73 0.16 3.55 -24.30
CA ARG A 73 0.67 3.12 -25.63
C ARG A 73 0.36 1.65 -25.91
N ILE A 74 -0.65 1.08 -25.23
CA ILE A 74 -0.98 -0.35 -25.34
C ILE A 74 -1.24 -0.81 -26.78
N GLU A 75 -1.93 0.00 -27.59
CA GLU A 75 -2.22 -0.28 -29.01
C GLU A 75 -0.95 -0.52 -29.85
N GLU A 76 0.05 0.35 -29.70
CA GLU A 76 1.34 0.23 -30.40
C GLU A 76 2.21 -0.91 -29.86
N GLN A 77 2.04 -1.26 -28.57
CA GLN A 77 2.94 -2.16 -27.85
C GLN A 77 2.41 -3.60 -27.70
N PHE A 78 1.11 -3.84 -27.85
CA PHE A 78 0.50 -5.13 -27.49
C PHE A 78 1.12 -6.31 -28.23
N LEU A 79 1.48 -6.18 -29.51
CA LEU A 79 2.11 -7.26 -30.28
C LEU A 79 3.49 -7.64 -29.70
N ARG A 80 4.29 -6.67 -29.24
CA ARG A 80 5.58 -6.92 -28.57
C ARG A 80 5.40 -7.48 -27.16
N LEU A 81 4.35 -7.09 -26.44
CA LEU A 81 4.02 -7.63 -25.12
C LEU A 81 3.44 -9.04 -25.22
N CYS A 82 2.73 -9.37 -26.28
CA CYS A 82 2.17 -10.70 -26.51
C CYS A 82 3.26 -11.77 -26.78
N SER A 83 4.38 -11.41 -27.42
CA SER A 83 5.43 -12.38 -27.77
C SER A 83 6.21 -13.00 -26.59
N ALA A 84 5.91 -12.61 -25.35
CA ALA A 84 6.48 -13.20 -24.14
C ALA A 84 5.38 -13.62 -23.15
N SER A 85 5.42 -14.87 -22.69
CA SER A 85 4.44 -15.45 -21.78
C SER A 85 4.38 -14.74 -20.42
N SER A 86 5.51 -14.26 -19.90
CA SER A 86 5.58 -13.43 -18.70
C SER A 86 4.84 -12.11 -18.89
N SER A 87 5.01 -11.43 -20.02
CA SER A 87 4.30 -10.19 -20.36
C SER A 87 2.78 -10.37 -20.55
N ILE A 88 2.32 -11.55 -20.99
CA ILE A 88 0.88 -11.89 -20.98
C ILE A 88 0.37 -12.03 -19.54
N LYS A 89 1.11 -12.73 -18.65
CA LYS A 89 0.76 -12.85 -17.23
C LYS A 89 0.80 -11.49 -16.51
N ASP A 90 1.70 -10.60 -16.92
CA ASP A 90 1.75 -9.22 -16.45
C ASP A 90 0.48 -8.45 -16.85
N LEU A 91 0.11 -8.46 -18.15
CA LEU A 91 -1.09 -7.78 -18.65
C LEU A 91 -2.39 -8.31 -18.02
N GLU A 92 -2.48 -9.61 -17.78
CA GLU A 92 -3.58 -10.23 -17.02
C GLU A 92 -3.66 -9.65 -15.58
N THR A 93 -2.52 -9.62 -14.88
CA THR A 93 -2.43 -9.12 -13.50
C THR A 93 -2.75 -7.63 -13.41
N ILE A 94 -2.25 -6.83 -14.38
CA ILE A 94 -2.54 -5.41 -14.51
C ILE A 94 -4.04 -5.21 -14.75
N GLY A 95 -4.62 -5.92 -15.73
CA GLY A 95 -6.04 -5.85 -16.07
C GLY A 95 -6.97 -6.16 -14.89
N GLU A 96 -6.72 -7.24 -14.14
CA GLU A 96 -7.49 -7.54 -12.93
C GLU A 96 -7.30 -6.45 -11.87
N SER A 97 -6.07 -6.03 -11.58
CA SER A 97 -5.79 -5.07 -10.50
C SER A 97 -6.40 -3.68 -10.77
N LEU A 98 -6.40 -3.22 -12.02
CA LEU A 98 -7.04 -1.97 -12.44
C LEU A 98 -8.57 -2.09 -12.39
N PHE A 99 -9.12 -3.21 -12.82
CA PHE A 99 -10.56 -3.47 -12.73
C PHE A 99 -11.03 -3.46 -11.28
N VAL A 100 -10.39 -4.23 -10.40
CA VAL A 100 -10.69 -4.27 -8.95
C VAL A 100 -10.54 -2.89 -8.31
N ARG A 101 -9.52 -2.11 -8.68
CA ARG A 101 -9.31 -0.73 -8.19
C ARG A 101 -10.41 0.23 -8.63
N SER A 102 -10.95 0.03 -9.83
CA SER A 102 -11.97 0.91 -10.43
C SER A 102 -13.41 0.60 -10.00
N THR A 103 -13.76 -0.68 -9.82
CA THR A 103 -15.13 -1.15 -9.55
C THR A 103 -15.35 -1.62 -8.11
N GLY A 104 -14.28 -1.98 -7.40
CA GLY A 104 -14.36 -2.72 -6.14
C GLY A 104 -14.75 -4.20 -6.29
N THR A 105 -14.91 -4.72 -7.52
CA THR A 105 -15.36 -6.09 -7.80
C THR A 105 -14.27 -6.91 -8.49
N ARG A 106 -14.28 -8.24 -8.28
CA ARG A 106 -13.34 -9.15 -8.96
C ARG A 106 -13.73 -9.32 -10.42
N ILE A 107 -12.76 -9.29 -11.33
CA ILE A 107 -12.99 -9.45 -12.78
C ILE A 107 -13.59 -10.83 -13.14
N ALA A 108 -13.41 -11.82 -12.26
CA ALA A 108 -14.10 -13.11 -12.29
C ALA A 108 -15.63 -12.99 -12.44
N LEU A 109 -16.27 -11.97 -11.83
CA LEU A 109 -17.72 -11.75 -11.90
C LEU A 109 -18.19 -11.29 -13.30
N ALA A 110 -17.28 -10.79 -14.14
CA ALA A 110 -17.53 -10.54 -15.56
C ALA A 110 -17.15 -11.75 -16.42
N SER A 111 -16.02 -12.41 -16.15
CA SER A 111 -15.54 -13.54 -16.98
C SER A 111 -16.39 -14.81 -16.86
N ASP A 112 -17.00 -15.08 -15.70
CA ASP A 112 -17.82 -16.28 -15.47
C ASP A 112 -19.10 -16.32 -16.35
N PRO A 113 -19.89 -15.24 -16.46
CA PRO A 113 -20.94 -15.12 -17.48
C PRO A 113 -20.40 -15.31 -18.90
N ILE A 114 -19.28 -14.66 -19.26
CA ILE A 114 -18.70 -14.69 -20.61
C ILE A 114 -18.27 -16.13 -21.00
N SER A 115 -17.61 -16.85 -20.10
CA SER A 115 -17.24 -18.27 -20.29
C SER A 115 -18.44 -19.11 -20.71
N ARG A 116 -19.57 -18.98 -19.98
CA ARG A 116 -20.80 -19.74 -20.22
C ARG A 116 -21.55 -19.28 -21.47
N GLN A 117 -21.46 -18.00 -21.82
CA GLN A 117 -22.11 -17.42 -23.00
C GLN A 117 -21.37 -17.76 -24.31
N ALA A 118 -20.03 -17.71 -24.29
CA ALA A 118 -19.20 -17.96 -25.47
C ALA A 118 -18.83 -19.45 -25.67
N GLY A 119 -19.04 -20.30 -24.66
CA GLY A 119 -18.66 -21.72 -24.68
C GLY A 119 -17.17 -21.97 -24.44
N ILE A 120 -16.52 -21.08 -23.68
CA ILE A 120 -15.05 -20.99 -23.54
C ILE A 120 -14.63 -21.43 -22.14
N PRO A 121 -13.52 -22.20 -21.97
CA PRO A 121 -13.05 -22.64 -20.65
C PRO A 121 -12.91 -21.47 -19.64
N PRO A 122 -13.34 -21.62 -18.37
CA PRO A 122 -13.38 -20.49 -17.42
C PRO A 122 -12.04 -19.77 -17.23
N GLN A 123 -10.93 -20.53 -17.17
CA GLN A 123 -9.58 -19.96 -17.06
C GLN A 123 -9.22 -19.12 -18.30
N ALA A 124 -9.50 -19.62 -19.50
CA ALA A 124 -9.27 -18.90 -20.75
C ALA A 124 -10.10 -17.62 -20.84
N ALA A 125 -11.38 -17.69 -20.47
CA ALA A 125 -12.27 -16.54 -20.44
C ALA A 125 -11.79 -15.50 -19.41
N HIS A 126 -11.29 -15.93 -18.24
CA HIS A 126 -10.73 -15.06 -17.22
C HIS A 126 -9.48 -14.32 -17.71
N VAL A 127 -8.47 -15.06 -18.20
CA VAL A 127 -7.22 -14.48 -18.74
C VAL A 127 -7.53 -13.44 -19.82
N MET A 128 -8.35 -13.81 -20.80
CA MET A 128 -8.70 -12.90 -21.91
C MET A 128 -9.58 -11.72 -21.48
N THR A 129 -10.49 -11.89 -20.52
CA THR A 129 -11.24 -10.76 -19.94
C THR A 129 -10.29 -9.79 -19.23
N ALA A 130 -9.26 -10.28 -18.55
CA ALA A 130 -8.25 -9.43 -17.93
C ALA A 130 -7.35 -8.72 -18.96
N LEU A 131 -6.92 -9.40 -20.03
CA LEU A 131 -6.20 -8.76 -21.14
C LEU A 131 -7.03 -7.65 -21.80
N VAL A 132 -8.32 -7.91 -22.08
CA VAL A 132 -9.28 -6.91 -22.59
C VAL A 132 -9.43 -5.75 -21.58
N GLY A 133 -9.44 -6.03 -20.28
CA GLY A 133 -9.41 -5.01 -19.22
C GLY A 133 -8.16 -4.12 -19.30
N SER A 134 -6.96 -4.71 -19.41
CA SER A 134 -5.72 -3.94 -19.53
C SER A 134 -5.68 -3.07 -20.80
N VAL A 135 -6.26 -3.55 -21.91
CA VAL A 135 -6.44 -2.75 -23.14
C VAL A 135 -7.42 -1.60 -22.90
N MET A 136 -8.60 -1.88 -22.32
CA MET A 136 -9.62 -0.87 -22.01
C MET A 136 -9.05 0.30 -21.18
N PHE A 137 -8.29 0.02 -20.12
CA PHE A 137 -7.66 1.08 -19.32
C PHE A 137 -6.59 1.86 -20.09
N GLY A 138 -5.79 1.18 -20.93
CA GLY A 138 -4.80 1.85 -21.76
C GLY A 138 -5.41 2.77 -22.83
N VAL A 139 -6.43 2.30 -23.54
CA VAL A 139 -7.21 3.07 -24.53
C VAL A 139 -7.92 4.26 -23.88
N LEU A 140 -8.55 4.06 -22.72
CA LEU A 140 -9.13 5.15 -21.92
C LEU A 140 -8.07 6.18 -21.53
N LYS A 141 -6.90 5.75 -21.04
CA LYS A 141 -5.81 6.66 -20.64
C LYS A 141 -5.30 7.47 -21.82
N HIS A 142 -5.09 6.82 -22.97
CA HIS A 142 -4.67 7.47 -24.21
C HIS A 142 -5.67 8.56 -24.63
N HIS A 143 -6.96 8.23 -24.73
CA HIS A 143 -8.01 9.18 -25.12
C HIS A 143 -8.13 10.36 -24.15
N ILE A 144 -8.13 10.11 -22.84
CA ILE A 144 -8.26 11.17 -21.83
C ILE A 144 -7.02 12.07 -21.82
N LEU A 145 -5.80 11.55 -22.06
CA LEU A 145 -4.60 12.38 -22.20
C LEU A 145 -4.63 13.26 -23.45
N LEU A 146 -5.04 12.71 -24.62
CA LEU A 146 -5.17 13.50 -25.86
C LEU A 146 -6.25 14.60 -25.75
N GLU A 147 -7.40 14.28 -25.17
CA GLU A 147 -8.55 15.18 -25.04
C GLU A 147 -8.51 16.09 -23.80
N GLN A 148 -7.38 16.09 -23.06
CA GLN A 148 -7.17 16.81 -21.79
C GLN A 148 -8.34 16.61 -20.80
N GLY A 149 -8.83 15.36 -20.73
CA GLY A 149 -10.07 15.04 -20.06
C GLY A 149 -9.97 15.05 -18.53
N THR A 150 -11.04 15.52 -17.89
CA THR A 150 -11.11 15.72 -16.44
C THR A 150 -12.00 14.67 -15.77
N LEU A 151 -11.82 14.51 -14.46
CA LEU A 151 -12.65 13.66 -13.60
C LEU A 151 -14.16 13.87 -13.84
N ALA A 152 -14.61 15.13 -13.93
CA ALA A 152 -16.02 15.47 -14.13
C ALA A 152 -16.57 15.08 -15.52
N GLY A 153 -15.70 14.93 -16.53
CA GLY A 153 -16.09 14.48 -17.86
C GLY A 153 -16.16 12.96 -18.03
N LEU A 154 -15.59 12.18 -17.11
CA LEU A 154 -15.56 10.72 -17.20
C LEU A 154 -16.95 10.06 -17.19
N PRO A 155 -17.91 10.43 -16.30
CA PRO A 155 -19.25 9.80 -16.32
C PRO A 155 -19.99 10.05 -17.63
N ALA A 156 -19.78 11.21 -18.27
CA ALA A 156 -20.35 11.53 -19.58
C ALA A 156 -19.72 10.71 -20.71
N LEU A 157 -18.39 10.52 -20.71
CA LEU A 157 -17.70 9.64 -21.67
C LEU A 157 -18.19 8.19 -21.57
N LEU A 158 -18.35 7.67 -20.34
CA LEU A 158 -18.88 6.33 -20.08
C LEU A 158 -20.36 6.24 -20.47
N GLY A 159 -21.17 7.26 -20.20
CA GLY A 159 -22.56 7.36 -20.66
C GLY A 159 -22.70 7.27 -22.17
N GLY A 160 -21.77 7.87 -22.93
CA GLY A 160 -21.70 7.77 -24.39
C GLY A 160 -21.54 6.36 -24.95
N GLN A 161 -21.07 5.39 -24.14
CA GLN A 161 -20.91 3.99 -24.57
C GLN A 161 -22.22 3.18 -24.54
N LEU A 162 -23.28 3.72 -23.92
CA LEU A 162 -24.55 3.00 -23.72
C LEU A 162 -25.19 2.42 -25.00
N PRO A 163 -25.16 3.08 -26.18
CA PRO A 163 -25.72 2.52 -27.41
C PRO A 163 -25.02 1.25 -27.92
N VAL A 164 -23.78 1.01 -27.51
CA VAL A 164 -23.02 -0.21 -27.82
C VAL A 164 -23.24 -1.25 -26.71
N VAL A 165 -23.08 -0.84 -25.44
CA VAL A 165 -23.26 -1.72 -24.27
C VAL A 165 -24.65 -2.35 -24.25
N SER A 166 -25.71 -1.57 -24.45
CA SER A 166 -27.11 -2.04 -24.40
C SER A 166 -27.50 -3.05 -25.48
N ARG A 167 -26.69 -3.22 -26.52
CA ARG A 167 -26.92 -4.24 -27.58
C ARG A 167 -26.28 -5.60 -27.27
N LEU A 168 -25.30 -5.62 -26.37
CA LEU A 168 -24.41 -6.78 -26.14
C LEU A 168 -24.40 -7.25 -24.68
N LEU A 169 -24.84 -6.41 -23.74
CA LEU A 169 -25.01 -6.74 -22.33
C LEU A 169 -26.14 -7.75 -22.14
N THR A 170 -25.84 -8.89 -21.52
CA THR A 170 -26.84 -9.91 -21.16
C THR A 170 -27.28 -9.76 -19.70
N ASP A 171 -28.47 -10.27 -19.37
CA ASP A 171 -29.06 -10.11 -18.03
C ASP A 171 -28.14 -10.65 -16.92
N ARG A 172 -27.46 -11.79 -17.14
CA ARG A 172 -26.48 -12.36 -16.19
C ARG A 172 -25.27 -11.47 -15.93
N VAL A 173 -24.87 -10.64 -16.89
CA VAL A 173 -23.79 -9.66 -16.69
C VAL A 173 -24.34 -8.44 -15.95
N ALA A 174 -25.57 -8.00 -16.26
CA ALA A 174 -26.25 -6.94 -15.50
C ALA A 174 -26.45 -7.34 -14.02
N GLU A 175 -26.87 -8.59 -13.76
CA GLU A 175 -26.96 -9.20 -12.44
C GLU A 175 -25.63 -9.15 -11.68
N SER A 176 -24.51 -9.53 -12.33
CA SER A 176 -23.20 -9.56 -11.67
C SER A 176 -22.59 -8.17 -11.39
N ILE A 177 -23.10 -7.11 -12.05
CA ILE A 177 -22.81 -5.70 -11.71
C ILE A 177 -23.90 -5.03 -10.85
N GLY A 178 -24.83 -5.81 -10.28
CA GLY A 178 -25.80 -5.33 -9.28
C GLY A 178 -27.08 -4.69 -9.82
N PHE A 179 -27.47 -5.01 -11.06
CA PHE A 179 -28.73 -4.58 -11.67
C PHE A 179 -29.67 -5.78 -11.89
N GLU A 180 -30.97 -5.54 -11.87
CA GLU A 180 -32.01 -6.58 -11.98
C GLU A 180 -32.01 -7.34 -13.32
N ASN A 181 -31.59 -6.68 -14.40
CA ASN A 181 -31.51 -7.18 -15.78
C ASN A 181 -30.87 -6.10 -16.68
N ALA A 182 -30.48 -6.45 -17.91
CA ALA A 182 -29.89 -5.51 -18.87
C ALA A 182 -30.85 -4.39 -19.29
N GLY A 183 -32.16 -4.66 -19.27
CA GLY A 183 -33.22 -3.66 -19.48
C GLY A 183 -33.34 -2.65 -18.32
N ASN A 184 -33.08 -3.06 -17.08
CA ASN A 184 -33.04 -2.19 -15.89
C ASN A 184 -31.77 -1.31 -15.91
N PHE A 185 -30.61 -1.91 -16.20
CA PHE A 185 -29.36 -1.19 -16.45
C PHE A 185 -29.54 -0.09 -17.52
N THR A 186 -29.99 -0.48 -18.71
CA THR A 186 -30.09 0.43 -19.87
C THR A 186 -31.01 1.63 -19.62
N ARG A 187 -32.13 1.43 -18.90
CA ARG A 187 -33.08 2.51 -18.56
C ARG A 187 -32.62 3.44 -17.44
N SER A 188 -31.72 3.00 -16.56
CA SER A 188 -31.34 3.75 -15.35
C SER A 188 -29.93 4.34 -15.37
N ILE A 189 -28.99 3.74 -16.11
CA ILE A 189 -27.57 4.08 -16.02
C ILE A 189 -27.26 5.48 -16.56
N ALA A 190 -27.91 5.92 -17.64
CA ALA A 190 -27.66 7.22 -18.27
C ALA A 190 -27.93 8.40 -17.32
N GLY A 191 -29.15 8.49 -16.78
CA GLY A 191 -29.52 9.58 -15.85
C GLY A 191 -28.74 9.55 -14.53
N ARG A 192 -28.26 8.38 -14.09
CA ARG A 192 -27.36 8.27 -12.93
C ARG A 192 -25.98 8.86 -13.22
N LEU A 193 -25.40 8.53 -14.39
CA LEU A 193 -24.10 9.09 -14.82
C LEU A 193 -24.19 10.60 -15.10
N GLU A 194 -25.28 11.05 -15.72
CA GLU A 194 -25.55 12.46 -15.98
C GLU A 194 -25.70 13.27 -14.68
N SER A 195 -26.42 12.73 -13.68
CA SER A 195 -26.52 13.35 -12.35
C SER A 195 -25.16 13.47 -11.66
N VAL A 196 -24.30 12.45 -11.75
CA VAL A 196 -22.93 12.52 -11.21
C VAL A 196 -22.09 13.55 -11.97
N ALA A 197 -22.16 13.59 -13.30
CA ALA A 197 -21.45 14.59 -14.11
C ALA A 197 -21.87 16.02 -13.73
N ALA A 198 -23.17 16.29 -13.61
CA ALA A 198 -23.69 17.59 -13.19
C ALA A 198 -23.19 17.99 -11.81
N ASN A 199 -23.31 17.10 -10.82
CA ASN A 199 -22.83 17.31 -9.44
C ASN A 199 -21.30 17.52 -9.38
N MET A 200 -20.54 16.98 -10.34
CA MET A 200 -19.07 17.16 -10.44
C MET A 200 -18.65 18.39 -11.27
N MET A 201 -19.55 18.97 -12.06
CA MET A 201 -19.29 20.18 -12.86
C MET A 201 -19.73 21.47 -12.17
N GLN A 202 -20.59 21.41 -11.16
CA GLN A 202 -20.94 22.59 -10.35
C GLN A 202 -19.70 23.11 -9.61
N PRO A 203 -19.36 24.41 -9.74
CA PRO A 203 -18.42 25.06 -8.83
C PRO A 203 -18.98 25.02 -7.40
N MET A 204 -18.12 25.16 -6.38
CA MET A 204 -18.56 25.38 -4.99
C MET A 204 -19.18 26.77 -4.84
N ALA A 205 -20.44 26.91 -5.25
CA ALA A 205 -21.15 28.17 -5.38
C ALA A 205 -22.56 28.13 -4.75
N ASP A 206 -22.69 27.55 -3.54
CA ASP A 206 -23.93 27.64 -2.75
C ASP A 206 -23.72 27.58 -1.22
N ASP A 207 -22.55 28.02 -0.72
CA ASP A 207 -22.28 28.14 0.74
C ASP A 207 -22.68 29.52 1.30
N GLU A 208 -22.76 30.56 0.46
CA GLU A 208 -23.18 31.92 0.89
C GLU A 208 -24.70 32.02 1.16
N ASN A 209 -25.49 31.14 0.56
CA ASN A 209 -26.96 31.20 0.58
C ASN A 209 -27.58 30.56 1.84
N VAL A 210 -26.88 29.61 2.46
CA VAL A 210 -27.34 28.93 3.69
C VAL A 210 -27.25 29.87 4.89
N LEU A 211 -26.20 30.69 4.98
CA LEU A 211 -25.98 31.63 6.08
C LEU A 211 -26.94 32.82 6.09
N ARG A 212 -27.53 33.19 4.94
CA ARG A 212 -28.48 34.32 4.85
C ARG A 212 -29.91 34.02 5.33
N ARG A 213 -30.26 32.77 5.65
CA ARG A 213 -31.61 32.41 6.16
C ARG A 213 -31.75 32.39 7.69
N SER A 214 -30.67 32.72 8.42
CA SER A 214 -30.59 32.57 9.88
C SER A 214 -30.50 33.92 10.63
N ALA A 215 -31.28 34.92 10.21
CA ALA A 215 -31.40 36.21 10.90
C ALA A 215 -32.89 36.65 10.98
N PRO A 216 -33.49 36.77 12.18
CA PRO A 216 -34.89 37.17 12.31
C PRO A 216 -35.05 38.70 12.23
N ALA A 217 -35.58 39.18 11.10
CA ALA A 217 -36.08 40.55 11.01
C ALA A 217 -37.46 40.64 11.69
N ALA A 218 -37.59 41.49 12.70
CA ALA A 218 -38.84 41.66 13.45
C ALA A 218 -39.73 42.77 12.87
N ALA A 219 -40.91 42.41 12.39
CA ALA A 219 -42.05 43.30 12.18
C ALA A 219 -43.36 42.53 12.43
N HIS A 220 -44.42 43.21 12.86
CA HIS A 220 -45.71 42.57 13.13
C HIS A 220 -46.60 42.53 11.89
N GLU A 221 -47.43 41.48 11.76
CA GLU A 221 -48.89 41.68 11.69
C GLU A 221 -49.66 40.40 12.06
N VAL A 222 -50.97 40.52 12.24
CA VAL A 222 -51.81 39.52 12.94
C VAL A 222 -52.80 38.84 12.00
N ALA A 223 -52.77 37.50 11.96
CA ALA A 223 -53.82 36.67 11.37
C ALA A 223 -54.02 35.38 12.20
N ALA A 224 -55.28 34.94 12.36
CA ALA A 224 -55.64 33.82 13.23
C ALA A 224 -55.48 32.44 12.56
N PRO A 225 -55.17 31.37 13.32
CA PRO A 225 -55.04 30.02 12.76
C PRO A 225 -56.40 29.36 12.50
N VAL A 226 -56.63 28.94 11.26
CA VAL A 226 -57.74 28.05 10.90
C VAL A 226 -57.42 26.61 11.33
N ALA A 227 -58.41 25.87 11.83
CA ALA A 227 -58.22 24.54 12.39
C ALA A 227 -57.99 23.45 11.31
N GLY A 228 -57.03 22.54 11.57
CA GLY A 228 -56.73 21.39 10.70
C GLY A 228 -56.16 20.19 11.46
N ALA A 229 -56.96 19.12 11.56
CA ALA A 229 -56.62 17.72 11.90
C ALA A 229 -55.38 17.43 12.79
N ARG A 230 -55.59 17.17 14.10
CA ARG A 230 -54.65 16.38 14.93
C ARG A 230 -54.88 14.89 14.71
N SER A 231 -53.86 14.14 14.27
CA SER A 231 -53.87 12.66 14.33
C SER A 231 -53.38 12.14 15.69
N SER A 232 -53.90 10.99 16.13
CA SER A 232 -53.74 10.51 17.50
C SER A 232 -52.46 9.66 17.70
N ARG A 233 -51.43 10.24 18.32
CA ARG A 233 -50.17 9.53 18.70
C ARG A 233 -50.33 8.53 19.87
N ARG A 234 -51.52 7.91 20.06
CA ARG A 234 -51.76 6.92 21.14
C ARG A 234 -51.36 5.49 20.77
N GLY A 235 -51.41 5.10 19.50
CA GLY A 235 -51.07 3.73 19.07
C GLY A 235 -49.59 3.36 19.24
N ILE A 236 -48.67 4.30 19.00
CA ILE A 236 -47.22 4.06 19.02
C ILE A 236 -46.73 3.67 20.43
N TRP A 237 -47.24 4.33 21.47
CA TRP A 237 -46.85 4.06 22.87
C TRP A 237 -47.30 2.68 23.37
N LEU A 238 -48.46 2.18 22.92
CA LEU A 238 -48.91 0.82 23.23
C LEU A 238 -47.99 -0.22 22.59
N LEU A 239 -47.51 0.02 21.37
CA LEU A 239 -46.64 -0.89 20.64
C LEU A 239 -45.26 -1.03 21.35
N PHE A 240 -44.69 0.07 21.83
CA PHE A 240 -43.47 0.03 22.66
C PHE A 240 -43.67 -0.71 23.99
N ALA A 241 -44.82 -0.53 24.66
CA ALA A 241 -45.11 -1.18 25.95
C ALA A 241 -45.28 -2.71 25.82
N VAL A 242 -45.88 -3.20 24.74
CA VAL A 242 -45.98 -4.65 24.47
C VAL A 242 -44.60 -5.24 24.17
N LEU A 243 -43.76 -4.53 23.40
CA LEU A 243 -42.46 -5.04 22.98
C LEU A 243 -41.46 -5.13 24.15
N THR A 244 -41.49 -4.20 25.10
CA THR A 244 -40.69 -4.30 26.35
C THR A 244 -41.21 -5.40 27.29
N ALA A 245 -42.53 -5.61 27.38
CA ALA A 245 -43.09 -6.71 28.16
C ALA A 245 -42.65 -8.10 27.63
N ILE A 246 -42.60 -8.28 26.31
CA ILE A 246 -42.11 -9.51 25.68
C ILE A 246 -40.62 -9.74 26.00
N LEU A 247 -39.77 -8.70 25.88
CA LEU A 247 -38.34 -8.81 26.18
C LEU A 247 -38.08 -9.17 27.66
N LEU A 248 -38.83 -8.58 28.60
CA LEU A 248 -38.76 -8.93 30.02
C LEU A 248 -39.22 -10.37 30.28
N GLY A 249 -40.26 -10.85 29.60
CA GLY A 249 -40.72 -12.23 29.69
C GLY A 249 -39.67 -13.24 29.21
N VAL A 250 -39.01 -12.97 28.08
CA VAL A 250 -37.91 -13.82 27.56
C VAL A 250 -36.71 -13.82 28.52
N PHE A 251 -36.35 -12.67 29.09
CA PHE A 251 -35.25 -12.59 30.06
C PHE A 251 -35.56 -13.37 31.35
N ALA A 252 -36.77 -13.24 31.89
CA ALA A 252 -37.22 -14.00 33.05
C ALA A 252 -37.23 -15.52 32.79
N TYR A 253 -37.69 -15.94 31.62
CA TYR A 253 -37.69 -17.36 31.21
C TYR A 253 -36.27 -17.94 31.15
N ALA A 254 -35.32 -17.21 30.56
CA ALA A 254 -33.92 -17.63 30.49
C ALA A 254 -33.27 -17.79 31.87
N GLN A 255 -33.53 -16.86 32.80
CA GLN A 255 -33.04 -16.96 34.18
C GLN A 255 -33.65 -18.14 34.95
N PHE A 256 -34.95 -18.42 34.77
CA PHE A 256 -35.66 -19.43 35.56
C PHE A 256 -35.42 -20.88 35.10
N PHE A 257 -35.19 -21.11 33.80
CA PHE A 257 -34.95 -22.45 33.26
C PHE A 257 -33.46 -22.83 33.13
N GLY A 258 -32.54 -21.87 33.22
CA GLY A 258 -31.10 -22.12 33.06
C GLY A 258 -30.42 -22.96 34.17
N GLN A 259 -31.05 -23.13 35.35
CA GLN A 259 -30.41 -23.73 36.52
C GLN A 259 -30.64 -25.26 36.71
N ARG A 260 -31.04 -26.00 35.67
CA ARG A 260 -31.20 -27.48 35.73
C ARG A 260 -30.14 -28.26 34.95
N ALA A 261 -28.87 -27.94 35.19
CA ALA A 261 -27.72 -28.71 34.70
C ALA A 261 -26.51 -28.59 35.66
N GLY A 262 -26.64 -29.13 36.88
CA GLY A 262 -25.56 -29.15 37.87
C GLY A 262 -25.18 -30.57 38.28
N VAL A 263 -23.92 -30.94 38.04
CA VAL A 263 -23.18 -32.00 38.75
C VAL A 263 -21.74 -31.49 38.95
N GLU A 264 -21.22 -31.63 40.15
CA GLU A 264 -19.95 -31.05 40.62
C GLU A 264 -18.75 -32.02 40.53
N PRO A 265 -17.50 -31.55 40.74
CA PRO A 265 -16.29 -32.33 40.50
C PRO A 265 -15.83 -33.19 41.70
N THR A 266 -15.02 -34.20 41.42
CA THR A 266 -14.21 -34.93 42.42
C THR A 266 -12.79 -35.16 41.91
N ALA A 267 -11.82 -35.20 42.82
CA ALA A 267 -10.39 -35.28 42.51
C ALA A 267 -9.75 -36.64 42.88
N SER A 268 -8.45 -36.74 42.58
CA SER A 268 -7.44 -37.62 43.21
C SER A 268 -7.20 -39.03 42.64
N SER A 269 -5.96 -39.19 42.15
CA SER A 269 -5.05 -40.34 42.33
C SER A 269 -5.49 -41.78 41.99
N ASN A 270 -4.75 -42.42 41.07
CA ASN A 270 -3.90 -43.56 41.47
C ASN A 270 -2.75 -43.86 40.49
N VAL A 271 -1.81 -44.69 40.92
CA VAL A 271 -0.60 -45.13 40.21
C VAL A 271 -0.64 -46.65 40.00
N LEU A 272 -0.12 -47.18 38.87
CA LEU A 272 0.72 -48.41 38.79
C LEU A 272 1.01 -48.89 37.35
N THR A 273 2.28 -48.77 36.94
CA THR A 273 3.17 -49.74 36.22
C THR A 273 2.72 -50.58 34.99
N SER A 274 3.72 -50.74 34.09
CA SER A 274 3.89 -51.79 33.05
C SER A 274 3.12 -51.61 31.71
N GLY A 275 3.76 -51.74 30.53
CA GLY A 275 5.20 -51.84 30.21
C GLY A 275 5.49 -52.39 28.80
N VAL A 276 6.79 -52.50 28.47
CA VAL A 276 7.40 -53.43 27.48
C VAL A 276 7.32 -53.11 25.97
N VAL A 277 8.51 -53.12 25.33
CA VAL A 277 8.85 -53.33 23.90
C VAL A 277 8.60 -52.22 22.85
N ALA A 278 9.69 -51.92 22.13
CA ALA A 278 9.72 -51.35 20.78
C ALA A 278 10.31 -52.39 19.81
N PRO A 279 10.24 -52.18 18.49
CA PRO A 279 11.32 -52.67 17.63
C PRO A 279 11.89 -51.60 16.69
N SER A 280 13.21 -51.65 16.53
CA SER A 280 13.90 -51.20 15.32
C SER A 280 14.50 -52.43 14.64
N ILE A 281 14.54 -52.47 13.32
CA ILE A 281 15.20 -53.52 12.54
C ILE A 281 15.89 -52.89 11.33
N ALA A 282 17.11 -53.34 11.00
CA ALA A 282 17.92 -52.83 9.89
C ALA A 282 18.81 -53.93 9.29
N SER A 283 19.10 -53.81 7.98
CA SER A 283 20.05 -54.59 7.15
C SER A 283 20.30 -53.77 5.87
N ALA A 284 21.49 -53.50 5.29
CA ALA A 284 22.89 -53.92 5.49
C ALA A 284 23.21 -55.40 5.14
N VAL A 285 24.33 -55.78 4.49
CA VAL A 285 25.54 -55.09 3.96
C VAL A 285 25.80 -55.59 2.50
N PRO A 286 26.99 -55.79 1.85
CA PRO A 286 28.43 -55.49 2.13
C PRO A 286 29.22 -54.78 0.98
N GLY A 287 30.55 -54.58 1.14
CA GLY A 287 31.52 -54.27 0.06
C GLY A 287 32.58 -53.19 0.42
N VAL A 288 33.75 -53.47 1.04
CA VAL A 288 35.02 -54.02 0.46
C VAL A 288 35.85 -52.93 -0.29
N VAL A 289 37.11 -52.57 0.03
CA VAL A 289 38.06 -53.05 1.08
C VAL A 289 39.27 -52.10 1.35
N ALA A 290 39.96 -52.31 2.50
CA ALA A 290 41.38 -52.01 2.85
C ALA A 290 41.95 -50.58 3.12
N ARG A 291 43.03 -50.61 3.93
CA ARG A 291 44.04 -49.60 4.35
C ARG A 291 45.44 -50.24 4.07
N PRO A 292 46.63 -49.55 4.11
CA PRO A 292 47.23 -49.11 5.39
C PRO A 292 48.27 -47.93 5.38
N ASP A 293 48.51 -47.39 6.59
CA ASP A 293 49.78 -46.94 7.23
C ASP A 293 50.74 -45.81 6.76
N ALA A 294 51.43 -45.28 7.80
CA ALA A 294 52.69 -44.49 7.87
C ALA A 294 52.71 -42.99 7.45
N ALA A 295 53.53 -42.09 8.03
CA ALA A 295 54.21 -42.02 9.35
C ALA A 295 54.86 -40.61 9.58
N SER A 296 55.23 -40.28 10.83
CA SER A 296 56.17 -39.18 11.24
C SER A 296 55.73 -37.71 11.02
N SER A 297 56.19 -36.70 11.79
CA SER A 297 56.95 -36.68 13.07
C SER A 297 56.78 -35.33 13.82
N VAL A 298 57.16 -35.32 15.11
CA VAL A 298 57.02 -34.23 16.12
C VAL A 298 58.43 -33.73 16.52
N PRO A 299 58.67 -32.43 16.84
CA PRO A 299 58.85 -32.05 18.26
C PRO A 299 58.49 -30.59 18.69
N GLN A 300 57.85 -30.50 19.87
CA GLN A 300 58.15 -29.65 21.06
C GLN A 300 58.36 -28.10 20.93
N GLY A 301 57.94 -27.28 21.90
CA GLY A 301 57.17 -27.53 23.13
C GLY A 301 57.40 -26.47 24.26
N CYS A 302 56.52 -26.47 25.28
CA CYS A 302 56.65 -25.77 26.58
C CYS A 302 56.64 -24.20 26.57
N ALA A 303 56.37 -23.48 27.68
CA ALA A 303 55.52 -23.71 28.85
C ALA A 303 55.35 -22.39 29.67
N ALA A 304 54.31 -22.34 30.53
CA ALA A 304 54.16 -21.54 31.76
C ALA A 304 54.30 -19.99 31.77
N ALA A 305 53.21 -19.38 32.23
CA ALA A 305 53.01 -18.10 32.94
C ALA A 305 53.82 -17.97 34.28
N PRO A 306 53.55 -17.03 35.24
CA PRO A 306 52.64 -15.85 35.29
C PRO A 306 53.22 -14.57 36.02
N MET A 307 52.32 -13.63 36.43
CA MET A 307 52.39 -12.68 37.58
C MET A 307 52.95 -11.23 37.36
N THR A 308 52.14 -10.17 37.55
CA THR A 308 52.06 -9.18 38.71
C THR A 308 53.26 -8.24 38.92
N ALA A 309 53.16 -6.99 39.46
CA ALA A 309 52.10 -5.98 39.64
C ALA A 309 52.72 -4.72 40.34
N SER A 310 52.02 -3.56 40.38
CA SER A 310 52.40 -2.32 41.12
C SER A 310 53.65 -1.56 40.58
N GLY A 311 53.85 -0.25 40.73
CA GLY A 311 53.00 0.86 41.21
C GLY A 311 53.81 2.00 41.88
N GLY A 312 53.33 3.25 41.86
CA GLY A 312 53.73 4.29 42.85
C GLY A 312 54.35 5.64 42.38
N ALA A 313 53.51 6.67 42.35
CA ALA A 313 53.70 8.05 42.87
C ALA A 313 54.96 8.94 42.57
N ALA A 314 54.65 10.09 41.94
CA ALA A 314 54.97 11.48 42.37
C ALA A 314 56.39 12.09 42.22
N SER A 315 56.45 13.24 41.54
CA SER A 315 57.34 14.39 41.82
C SER A 315 56.85 15.68 41.15
N ALA A 316 57.11 16.81 41.81
CA ALA A 316 56.93 18.21 41.38
C ALA A 316 58.08 19.03 42.04
N PRO A 317 58.34 20.33 41.75
CA PRO A 317 57.56 21.29 40.95
C PRO A 317 58.38 22.17 39.96
N ALA A 318 57.69 23.04 39.22
CA ALA A 318 58.14 24.39 38.83
C ALA A 318 56.94 25.18 38.28
N ALA A 319 57.01 26.50 38.25
CA ALA A 319 55.97 27.35 37.66
C ALA A 319 56.58 28.47 36.81
N ASP A 320 55.99 28.73 35.64
CA ASP A 320 55.74 30.09 35.16
C ASP A 320 54.64 30.06 34.08
N ALA A 321 53.98 31.19 33.82
CA ALA A 321 52.65 31.22 33.19
C ALA A 321 52.61 31.74 31.74
N VAL A 322 51.92 31.00 30.87
CA VAL A 322 51.27 31.50 29.64
C VAL A 322 49.89 30.85 29.52
N SER A 323 48.88 31.61 29.11
CA SER A 323 47.49 31.14 29.01
C SER A 323 47.31 30.13 27.87
N GLU A 324 47.18 28.84 28.21
CA GLU A 324 46.75 27.81 27.26
C GLU A 324 45.22 27.64 27.33
N ALA A 325 44.53 27.98 26.23
CA ALA A 325 43.09 27.85 26.14
C ALA A 325 42.72 26.37 25.91
N ALA A 326 42.13 25.72 26.92
CA ALA A 326 41.67 24.35 26.83
C ALA A 326 40.56 24.19 25.76
N SER A 327 40.96 23.81 24.55
CA SER A 327 40.09 23.53 23.40
C SER A 327 39.35 22.21 23.58
N ASN A 328 38.42 22.20 24.53
CA ASN A 328 37.49 21.11 24.79
C ASN A 328 36.75 20.72 23.49
N PRO A 329 36.79 19.46 23.01
CA PRO A 329 36.23 19.05 21.72
C PRO A 329 34.70 18.95 21.77
N ALA A 330 34.03 20.10 21.91
CA ALA A 330 32.59 20.22 21.98
C ALA A 330 31.97 20.45 20.58
N ALA A 331 30.86 19.75 20.33
CA ALA A 331 29.87 20.07 19.30
C ALA A 331 30.36 20.14 17.84
N ASN A 332 30.61 18.96 17.24
CA ASN A 332 30.05 18.71 15.91
C ASN A 332 28.51 18.76 16.03
N ALA A 333 27.93 19.95 15.89
CA ALA A 333 26.52 20.21 16.19
C ALA A 333 25.58 19.59 15.15
N SER A 334 25.10 18.38 15.43
CA SER A 334 24.13 17.61 14.63
C SER A 334 23.10 18.49 13.92
N THR A 335 22.92 18.29 12.61
CA THR A 335 21.93 19.00 11.79
C THR A 335 20.55 18.36 11.78
N ARG A 336 20.36 17.27 12.54
CA ARG A 336 19.11 16.49 12.61
C ARG A 336 18.25 16.97 13.79
N SER A 337 16.97 17.17 13.54
CA SER A 337 15.96 17.54 14.55
C SER A 337 15.06 16.35 14.90
N GLY A 338 14.24 16.50 15.93
CA GLY A 338 13.18 15.55 16.26
C GLY A 338 12.22 15.30 15.10
N LYS A 339 11.79 14.04 14.93
CA LYS A 339 10.75 13.64 13.97
C LYS A 339 9.55 13.10 14.74
N ILE A 340 8.34 13.56 14.41
CA ILE A 340 7.10 13.03 14.99
C ILE A 340 6.09 12.77 13.89
N ALA A 341 5.24 11.78 14.10
CA ALA A 341 4.05 11.55 13.29
C ALA A 341 2.88 11.19 14.18
N PHE A 342 1.69 11.63 13.81
CA PHE A 342 0.45 11.26 14.49
C PHE A 342 -0.66 10.89 13.50
N SER A 343 -1.53 10.00 13.94
CA SER A 343 -2.75 9.65 13.23
C SER A 343 -3.93 9.55 14.19
N VAL A 344 -5.12 9.91 13.71
CA VAL A 344 -6.36 9.88 14.49
C VAL A 344 -7.24 8.78 13.91
N ASN A 345 -7.63 7.80 14.72
CA ASN A 345 -8.46 6.70 14.23
C ASN A 345 -9.91 7.17 13.92
N GLN A 346 -10.74 6.27 13.37
CA GLN A 346 -12.13 6.59 13.03
C GLN A 346 -12.99 6.98 14.25
N ALA A 347 -12.59 6.57 15.46
CA ALA A 347 -13.27 6.91 16.72
C ALA A 347 -12.75 8.21 17.37
N GLY A 348 -11.87 8.97 16.69
CA GLY A 348 -11.34 10.23 17.21
C GLY A 348 -10.23 10.08 18.26
N VAL A 349 -9.63 8.90 18.40
CA VAL A 349 -8.51 8.67 19.33
C VAL A 349 -7.18 8.88 18.59
N PRO A 350 -6.33 9.84 19.02
CA PRO A 350 -5.02 10.05 18.42
C PRO A 350 -3.98 9.03 18.91
N SER A 351 -3.07 8.68 18.02
CA SER A 351 -1.86 7.89 18.27
C SER A 351 -0.66 8.67 17.77
N LEU A 352 0.38 8.81 18.60
CA LEU A 352 1.61 9.54 18.29
C LEU A 352 2.82 8.60 18.33
N THR A 353 3.77 8.85 17.43
CA THR A 353 5.04 8.11 17.36
C THR A 353 6.16 9.07 16.98
N GLY A 354 7.33 9.01 17.61
CA GLY A 354 8.44 9.87 17.21
C GLY A 354 9.67 9.81 18.09
N THR A 355 10.65 10.66 17.76
CA THR A 355 11.87 10.87 18.53
C THR A 355 12.03 12.37 18.82
N LEU A 356 12.24 12.72 20.10
CA LEU A 356 12.43 14.07 20.61
C LEU A 356 13.88 14.26 21.10
N SER A 357 14.33 15.50 21.31
CA SER A 357 15.71 15.79 21.74
C SER A 357 15.95 15.54 23.23
N SER A 358 14.89 15.61 24.07
CA SER A 358 15.04 15.51 25.52
C SER A 358 13.78 14.99 26.23
N ASP A 359 13.95 14.51 27.45
CA ASP A 359 12.84 14.17 28.34
C ASP A 359 11.98 15.38 28.72
N ALA A 360 12.53 16.59 28.70
CA ALA A 360 11.76 17.81 28.93
C ALA A 360 10.75 18.07 27.80
N GLU A 361 11.12 17.82 26.54
CA GLU A 361 10.18 17.86 25.41
C GLU A 361 9.14 16.74 25.49
N ARG A 362 9.57 15.52 25.83
CA ARG A 362 8.66 14.37 26.04
C ARG A 362 7.63 14.67 27.12
N GLN A 363 8.05 15.22 28.25
CA GLN A 363 7.19 15.62 29.37
C GLN A 363 6.21 16.71 28.94
N THR A 364 6.72 17.79 28.30
CA THR A 364 5.89 18.92 27.83
C THR A 364 4.80 18.48 26.87
N LEU A 365 5.14 17.66 25.86
CA LEU A 365 4.18 17.12 24.91
C LEU A 365 3.14 16.22 25.61
N THR A 366 3.59 15.36 26.53
CA THR A 366 2.72 14.45 27.29
C THR A 366 1.72 15.22 28.16
N ASP A 367 2.16 16.28 28.84
CA ASP A 367 1.29 17.10 29.71
C ASP A 367 0.27 17.91 28.89
N VAL A 368 0.65 18.38 27.70
CA VAL A 368 -0.24 19.06 26.76
C VAL A 368 -1.29 18.09 26.17
N LEU A 369 -0.90 16.87 25.79
CA LEU A 369 -1.81 15.82 25.33
C LEU A 369 -2.79 15.40 26.44
N ASN A 370 -2.30 15.18 27.66
CA ASN A 370 -3.13 14.88 28.84
C ASN A 370 -4.15 15.99 29.11
N ARG A 371 -3.75 17.27 28.98
CA ARG A 371 -4.63 18.43 29.15
C ARG A 371 -5.71 18.54 28.07
N ARG A 372 -5.41 18.13 26.84
CA ARG A 372 -6.32 18.23 25.69
C ARG A 372 -7.29 17.05 25.56
N PHE A 373 -6.80 15.83 25.75
CA PHE A 373 -7.55 14.60 25.46
C PHE A 373 -7.93 13.80 26.72
N GLY A 374 -7.21 14.01 27.83
CA GLY A 374 -7.31 13.21 29.05
C GLY A 374 -6.33 12.02 29.05
N ALA A 375 -5.90 11.61 30.25
CA ALA A 375 -5.01 10.47 30.43
C ALA A 375 -5.67 9.17 29.90
N GLY A 376 -4.90 8.36 29.17
CA GLY A 376 -5.40 7.11 28.56
C GLY A 376 -6.37 7.30 27.38
N ARG A 377 -6.55 8.52 26.88
CA ARG A 377 -7.40 8.84 25.71
C ARG A 377 -6.62 9.06 24.41
N PHE A 378 -5.32 8.75 24.44
CA PHE A 378 -4.40 8.76 23.30
C PHE A 378 -3.33 7.67 23.50
N ALA A 379 -2.62 7.32 22.43
CA ALA A 379 -1.42 6.48 22.48
C ALA A 379 -0.17 7.29 22.10
N ALA A 380 1.00 6.96 22.67
CA ALA A 380 2.25 7.67 22.40
C ALA A 380 3.48 6.74 22.54
N ASP A 381 4.17 6.43 21.44
CA ASP A 381 5.54 5.85 21.43
C ASP A 381 6.55 6.96 21.13
N LEU A 382 7.03 7.63 22.18
CA LEU A 382 7.94 8.77 22.09
C LEU A 382 9.32 8.38 22.61
N LYS A 383 10.31 8.31 21.72
CA LYS A 383 11.73 8.06 22.02
C LYS A 383 12.46 9.39 22.25
N VAL A 384 13.61 9.34 22.91
CA VAL A 384 14.46 10.50 23.16
C VAL A 384 15.87 10.20 22.67
N ASP A 385 16.44 11.13 21.90
CA ASP A 385 17.79 11.07 21.36
C ASP A 385 18.45 12.44 21.58
N ALA A 386 19.33 12.50 22.57
CA ALA A 386 20.06 13.71 22.97
C ALA A 386 21.08 14.22 21.93
N SER A 387 21.25 13.52 20.79
CA SER A 387 22.03 14.02 19.66
C SER A 387 21.23 14.93 18.71
N LEU A 388 19.90 15.03 18.87
CA LEU A 388 19.01 15.84 18.04
C LEU A 388 18.88 17.28 18.53
N ARG A 389 18.59 18.21 17.62
CA ARG A 389 18.23 19.59 17.98
C ARG A 389 16.83 19.66 18.62
N PRO A 390 16.59 20.64 19.52
CA PRO A 390 15.26 20.99 19.99
C PRO A 390 14.26 21.20 18.86
N SER A 391 13.01 20.90 19.14
CA SER A 391 11.92 20.78 18.18
C SER A 391 11.13 22.08 18.08
N ASP A 392 11.53 22.97 17.18
CA ASP A 392 10.88 24.28 16.94
C ASP A 392 9.33 24.18 16.83
N TRP A 393 8.81 23.10 16.22
CA TRP A 393 7.37 22.86 16.06
C TRP A 393 6.59 22.72 17.38
N LEU A 394 7.25 22.39 18.51
CA LEU A 394 6.60 22.33 19.82
C LEU A 394 6.08 23.71 20.28
N THR A 395 6.67 24.81 19.78
CA THR A 395 6.17 26.17 20.06
C THR A 395 4.78 26.45 19.46
N HIS A 396 4.34 25.62 18.51
CA HIS A 396 3.05 25.72 17.82
C HIS A 396 2.14 24.50 18.09
N ILE A 397 2.39 23.74 19.18
CA ILE A 397 1.68 22.51 19.50
C ILE A 397 0.14 22.68 19.56
N ASP A 398 -0.37 23.80 20.11
CA ASP A 398 -1.82 24.01 20.29
C ASP A 398 -2.62 24.04 18.96
N GLU A 399 -1.99 24.45 17.87
CA GLU A 399 -2.57 24.39 16.53
C GLU A 399 -2.60 22.94 16.01
N LEU A 400 -1.53 22.17 16.26
CA LEU A 400 -1.45 20.74 15.92
C LEU A 400 -2.43 19.89 16.76
N LEU A 401 -2.72 20.26 18.01
CA LEU A 401 -3.76 19.62 18.84
C LEU A 401 -5.16 19.70 18.24
N SER A 402 -5.42 20.69 17.39
CA SER A 402 -6.69 20.82 16.67
C SER A 402 -6.79 19.82 15.51
N LEU A 403 -5.66 19.45 14.90
CA LEU A 403 -5.56 18.35 13.94
C LEU A 403 -5.59 16.97 14.62
N MET A 404 -4.99 16.81 15.81
CA MET A 404 -5.10 15.58 16.61
C MET A 404 -6.53 15.28 17.10
N ALA A 405 -7.44 16.26 17.05
CA ALA A 405 -8.85 16.10 17.35
C ALA A 405 -9.74 15.78 16.13
N LEU A 406 -9.17 15.80 14.91
CA LEU A 406 -9.90 15.56 13.65
C LEU A 406 -9.87 14.06 13.28
N PRO A 407 -11.00 13.33 13.30
CA PRO A 407 -11.02 11.90 12.98
C PRO A 407 -10.45 11.62 11.58
N ARG A 408 -9.63 10.56 11.46
CA ARG A 408 -8.90 10.19 10.24
C ARG A 408 -7.85 11.21 9.76
N ALA A 409 -7.44 12.18 10.58
CA ALA A 409 -6.27 13.00 10.28
C ALA A 409 -4.98 12.19 10.37
N GLU A 410 -4.03 12.46 9.48
CA GLU A 410 -2.65 12.00 9.58
C GLU A 410 -1.73 13.20 9.40
N VAL A 411 -0.69 13.33 10.22
CA VAL A 411 0.31 14.40 10.11
C VAL A 411 1.70 13.85 10.42
N GLY A 412 2.66 14.15 9.55
CA GLY A 412 4.09 13.92 9.79
C GLY A 412 4.83 15.24 9.92
N ILE A 413 5.80 15.31 10.81
CA ILE A 413 6.64 16.49 11.04
C ILE A 413 8.10 16.03 11.09
N ASP A 414 8.91 16.56 10.18
CA ASP A 414 10.34 16.28 10.08
C ASP A 414 11.09 17.58 9.82
N SER A 415 11.89 18.01 10.79
CA SER A 415 12.80 19.16 10.70
C SER A 415 12.08 20.49 10.41
N GLN A 416 11.77 20.82 9.14
CA GLN A 416 10.97 21.98 8.72
C GLN A 416 9.88 21.62 7.68
N HIS A 417 9.56 20.33 7.53
CA HIS A 417 8.51 19.83 6.65
C HIS A 417 7.33 19.30 7.47
N ILE A 418 6.10 19.59 7.02
CA ILE A 418 4.85 19.03 7.56
C ILE A 418 4.09 18.30 6.42
N GLU A 419 4.03 16.97 6.53
CA GLU A 419 3.22 16.10 5.67
C GLU A 419 1.78 16.09 6.20
N LEU A 420 0.79 16.51 5.41
CA LEU A 420 -0.63 16.35 5.73
C LEU A 420 -1.21 15.14 4.98
N GLY A 421 -1.93 14.28 5.70
CA GLY A 421 -2.59 13.09 5.18
C GLY A 421 -4.00 12.89 5.74
N GLY A 422 -4.73 11.93 5.15
CA GLY A 422 -6.11 11.62 5.55
C GLY A 422 -7.02 12.85 5.55
N ALA A 423 -7.73 13.09 6.66
CA ALA A 423 -8.60 14.25 6.82
C ALA A 423 -7.85 15.59 6.90
N ALA A 424 -6.58 15.60 7.37
CA ALA A 424 -5.76 16.81 7.42
C ALA A 424 -5.39 17.33 6.02
N ALA A 425 -5.33 16.44 5.03
CA ALA A 425 -5.11 16.76 3.62
C ALA A 425 -6.36 17.34 2.90
N ASN A 426 -7.52 17.41 3.55
CA ASN A 426 -8.73 17.91 2.89
C ASN A 426 -8.63 19.44 2.64
N ALA A 427 -8.53 19.83 1.38
CA ALA A 427 -8.43 21.23 0.95
C ALA A 427 -9.60 22.10 1.46
N SER A 428 -10.82 21.54 1.55
CA SER A 428 -12.00 22.26 2.06
C SER A 428 -11.91 22.62 3.56
N LEU A 429 -10.96 22.04 4.31
CA LEU A 429 -10.71 22.39 5.71
C LEU A 429 -9.62 23.46 5.90
N GLY A 430 -8.96 23.91 4.82
CA GLY A 430 -8.00 25.03 4.84
C GLY A 430 -6.70 24.81 5.64
N TRP A 431 -6.46 23.60 6.16
CA TRP A 431 -5.36 23.31 7.09
C TRP A 431 -3.98 23.68 6.58
N LYS A 432 -3.69 23.50 5.29
CA LYS A 432 -2.41 23.91 4.68
C LYS A 432 -2.15 25.41 4.89
N GLN A 433 -3.07 26.28 4.45
CA GLN A 433 -2.96 27.73 4.63
C GLN A 433 -2.91 28.12 6.11
N ARG A 434 -3.73 27.48 6.96
CA ARG A 434 -3.73 27.76 8.40
C ARG A 434 -2.38 27.50 9.04
N LEU A 435 -1.78 26.32 8.80
CA LEU A 435 -0.46 26.00 9.33
C LEU A 435 0.63 26.88 8.68
N GLN A 436 0.54 27.21 7.39
CA GLN A 436 1.53 28.06 6.72
C GLN A 436 1.59 29.47 7.32
N ASN A 437 0.44 30.00 7.77
CA ASN A 437 0.35 31.28 8.47
C ASN A 437 0.92 31.22 9.91
N VAL A 438 0.89 30.05 10.56
CA VAL A 438 1.38 29.85 11.94
C VAL A 438 2.89 29.61 11.96
N PHE A 439 3.36 28.66 11.13
CA PHE A 439 4.76 28.24 11.06
C PHE A 439 5.62 29.16 10.17
N GLY A 440 4.99 29.95 9.30
CA GLY A 440 5.66 30.91 8.42
C GLY A 440 6.17 30.29 7.10
N PRO A 441 6.83 31.11 6.25
CA PRO A 441 7.25 30.71 4.90
C PRO A 441 8.51 29.83 4.84
N SER A 442 9.21 29.64 5.97
CA SER A 442 10.38 28.75 6.07
C SER A 442 10.00 27.27 6.20
N TRP A 443 8.73 26.95 6.46
CA TRP A 443 8.23 25.59 6.60
C TRP A 443 7.57 25.11 5.30
N GLU A 444 7.95 23.92 4.84
CA GLU A 444 7.26 23.28 3.72
C GLU A 444 6.04 22.51 4.24
N ILE A 445 4.83 22.90 3.80
CA ILE A 445 3.59 22.25 4.23
C ILE A 445 2.91 21.59 3.04
N GLY A 446 2.97 20.26 3.02
CA GLY A 446 2.71 19.43 1.85
C GLY A 446 1.63 18.39 2.06
N GLN A 447 1.50 17.53 1.05
CA GLN A 447 0.75 16.28 1.10
C GLN A 447 1.60 15.23 0.41
N PHE A 448 1.67 14.03 0.97
CA PHE A 448 2.46 12.97 0.35
C PHE A 448 1.88 12.54 -1.00
N SER A 449 2.76 12.25 -1.96
CA SER A 449 2.40 11.78 -3.29
C SER A 449 3.34 10.66 -3.72
N ALA A 450 2.81 9.44 -3.77
CA ALA A 450 3.58 8.23 -4.15
C ALA A 450 4.28 8.40 -5.51
N GLY A 451 3.57 8.90 -6.53
CA GLY A 451 4.13 9.17 -7.85
C GLY A 451 5.37 10.06 -7.78
N LYS A 452 5.26 11.25 -7.16
CA LYS A 452 6.41 12.16 -7.02
C LYS A 452 7.59 11.55 -6.25
N ALA A 453 7.32 10.68 -5.28
CA ALA A 453 8.37 9.98 -4.55
C ALA A 453 9.07 8.92 -5.42
N VAL A 454 8.32 8.19 -6.26
CA VAL A 454 8.88 7.25 -7.26
C VAL A 454 9.65 8.00 -8.36
N ASP A 455 9.14 9.13 -8.84
CA ASP A 455 9.80 9.98 -9.84
C ASP A 455 11.15 10.50 -9.33
N LEU A 456 11.18 11.02 -8.10
CA LEU A 456 12.40 11.52 -7.45
C LEU A 456 13.40 10.40 -7.17
N ALA A 457 12.92 9.26 -6.64
CA ALA A 457 13.75 8.08 -6.40
C ALA A 457 14.40 7.56 -7.70
N THR A 458 13.64 7.53 -8.80
CA THR A 458 14.14 7.13 -10.12
C THR A 458 15.20 8.10 -10.65
N GLN A 459 15.01 9.42 -10.49
CA GLN A 459 16.03 10.41 -10.86
C GLN A 459 17.31 10.28 -10.02
N LEU A 460 17.18 10.03 -8.71
CA LEU A 460 18.32 9.80 -7.81
C LEU A 460 19.06 8.51 -8.19
N PHE A 461 18.34 7.40 -8.40
CA PHE A 461 18.88 6.13 -8.86
C PHE A 461 19.67 6.26 -10.17
N LEU A 462 19.06 6.80 -11.23
CA LEU A 462 19.71 6.94 -12.54
C LEU A 462 20.94 7.88 -12.48
N SER A 463 20.84 8.98 -11.74
CA SER A 463 21.98 9.92 -11.59
C SER A 463 23.11 9.41 -10.70
N ALA A 464 22.85 8.41 -9.85
CA ALA A 464 23.88 7.72 -9.07
C ALA A 464 24.48 6.54 -9.85
N MET A 465 23.65 5.82 -10.62
CA MET A 465 24.08 4.75 -11.54
C MET A 465 25.09 5.28 -12.58
N ALA A 466 24.78 6.40 -13.23
CA ALA A 466 25.71 7.04 -14.17
C ALA A 466 27.07 7.36 -13.51
N LYS A 467 27.08 7.96 -12.31
CA LYS A 467 28.31 8.28 -11.56
C LYS A 467 29.11 7.05 -11.15
N LEU A 468 28.43 5.95 -10.80
CA LEU A 468 29.07 4.69 -10.44
C LEU A 468 29.79 4.06 -11.64
N LEU A 469 29.18 4.17 -12.83
CA LEU A 469 29.80 3.74 -14.10
C LEU A 469 30.97 4.65 -14.50
N ASP A 470 30.78 5.98 -14.44
CA ASP A 470 31.81 6.98 -14.78
C ASP A 470 33.06 6.89 -13.87
N ALA A 471 32.92 6.40 -12.64
CA ALA A 471 34.02 6.28 -11.68
C ALA A 471 35.05 5.18 -12.02
N GLY A 472 34.76 4.30 -12.99
CA GLY A 472 35.68 3.25 -13.46
C GLY A 472 35.91 2.09 -12.47
N ASN A 473 35.18 2.07 -11.36
CA ASN A 473 35.25 1.06 -10.30
C ASN A 473 33.86 0.53 -9.89
N ALA A 474 32.92 0.51 -10.86
CA ALA A 474 31.47 0.32 -10.68
C ALA A 474 31.02 -0.92 -9.89
N CYS A 475 31.92 -1.88 -9.65
CA CYS A 475 31.64 -3.19 -9.05
C CYS A 475 32.03 -3.30 -7.57
N ILE A 476 32.34 -2.18 -6.91
CA ILE A 476 32.52 -2.14 -5.45
C ILE A 476 31.17 -2.42 -4.78
N GLY A 477 31.02 -3.60 -4.19
CA GLY A 477 29.75 -4.11 -3.65
C GLY A 477 28.97 -3.13 -2.74
N PRO A 478 29.60 -2.44 -1.77
CA PRO A 478 28.92 -1.42 -0.95
C PRO A 478 28.34 -0.26 -1.77
N ASP A 479 29.02 0.17 -2.83
CA ASP A 479 28.59 1.29 -3.68
C ASP A 479 27.46 0.84 -4.62
N VAL A 480 27.58 -0.36 -5.20
CA VAL A 480 26.50 -1.04 -5.95
C VAL A 480 25.24 -1.16 -5.09
N ALA A 481 25.36 -1.68 -3.87
CA ALA A 481 24.23 -1.78 -2.95
C ALA A 481 23.65 -0.40 -2.59
N THR A 482 24.50 0.62 -2.40
CA THR A 482 24.05 1.99 -2.12
C THR A 482 23.24 2.57 -3.27
N VAL A 483 23.69 2.41 -4.53
CA VAL A 483 22.94 2.85 -5.72
C VAL A 483 21.64 2.06 -5.87
N LEU A 484 21.67 0.73 -5.75
CA LEU A 484 20.49 -0.12 -5.90
C LEU A 484 19.41 0.18 -4.84
N ASN A 485 19.77 0.66 -3.65
CA ASN A 485 18.83 1.09 -2.61
C ASN A 485 18.18 2.47 -2.86
N LEU A 486 18.57 3.21 -3.90
CA LEU A 486 17.90 4.47 -4.29
C LEU A 486 16.61 4.23 -5.10
N GLN A 487 16.43 3.05 -5.69
CA GLN A 487 15.24 2.74 -6.49
C GLN A 487 14.05 2.38 -5.59
N VAL A 488 12.85 2.85 -5.94
CA VAL A 488 11.61 2.49 -5.22
C VAL A 488 10.78 1.53 -6.05
N VAL A 489 10.52 0.35 -5.49
CA VAL A 489 9.59 -0.65 -6.04
C VAL A 489 8.23 -0.48 -5.34
N ASP A 490 7.41 0.49 -5.77
CA ASP A 490 6.10 0.74 -5.15
C ASP A 490 5.08 -0.34 -5.54
N PHE A 491 5.13 -1.46 -4.81
CA PHE A 491 4.17 -2.54 -4.94
C PHE A 491 2.77 -2.09 -4.51
N ALA A 492 1.81 -2.18 -5.44
CA ALA A 492 0.39 -1.97 -5.16
C ALA A 492 -0.10 -2.77 -3.94
N ALA A 493 -1.14 -2.25 -3.27
CA ALA A 493 -1.71 -2.84 -2.06
C ALA A 493 -2.05 -4.33 -2.26
N SER A 494 -1.63 -5.17 -1.30
CA SER A 494 -1.76 -6.64 -1.33
C SER A 494 -1.11 -7.36 -2.53
N SER A 495 -0.32 -6.66 -3.37
CA SER A 495 0.34 -7.22 -4.55
C SER A 495 1.84 -7.49 -4.33
N GLY A 496 2.33 -8.56 -4.95
CA GLY A 496 3.75 -8.87 -5.12
C GLY A 496 4.27 -8.66 -6.55
N HIS A 497 3.45 -8.11 -7.45
CA HIS A 497 3.83 -7.83 -8.84
C HIS A 497 4.63 -6.53 -8.95
N ILE A 498 5.78 -6.60 -9.64
CA ILE A 498 6.68 -5.45 -9.87
C ILE A 498 6.05 -4.51 -10.91
N PRO A 499 5.79 -3.22 -10.60
CA PRO A 499 5.25 -2.27 -11.57
C PRO A 499 6.25 -1.98 -12.69
N LEU A 500 5.76 -1.60 -13.87
CA LEU A 500 6.58 -1.41 -15.08
C LEU A 500 7.74 -0.40 -14.87
N SER A 501 7.50 0.70 -14.17
CA SER A 501 8.52 1.69 -13.82
C SER A 501 9.64 1.15 -12.93
N ALA A 502 9.36 0.14 -12.10
CA ALA A 502 10.39 -0.55 -11.33
C ALA A 502 11.11 -1.63 -12.15
N LYS A 503 10.45 -2.26 -13.14
CA LYS A 503 11.11 -3.20 -14.07
C LYS A 503 12.21 -2.53 -14.89
N GLU A 504 12.04 -1.26 -15.27
CA GLU A 504 13.09 -0.48 -15.95
C GLU A 504 14.31 -0.26 -15.05
N ASN A 505 14.14 0.27 -13.82
CA ASN A 505 15.24 0.45 -12.86
C ASN A 505 15.92 -0.88 -12.45
N LEU A 506 15.15 -1.97 -12.33
CA LEU A 506 15.69 -3.29 -12.03
C LEU A 506 16.43 -3.91 -13.24
N ALA A 507 16.08 -3.54 -14.48
CA ALA A 507 16.81 -3.99 -15.67
C ALA A 507 18.19 -3.30 -15.77
N GLU A 508 18.29 -2.01 -15.43
CA GLU A 508 19.58 -1.32 -15.27
C GLU A 508 20.40 -1.93 -14.11
N SER A 509 19.75 -2.24 -12.99
CA SER A 509 20.37 -2.94 -11.86
C SER A 509 20.92 -4.32 -12.27
N ALA A 510 20.18 -5.08 -13.08
CA ALA A 510 20.60 -6.38 -13.60
C ALA A 510 21.77 -6.28 -14.58
N GLN A 511 21.76 -5.27 -15.47
CA GLN A 511 22.86 -5.01 -16.40
C GLN A 511 24.17 -4.72 -15.66
N LEU A 512 24.14 -3.87 -14.63
CA LEU A 512 25.31 -3.62 -13.77
C LEU A 512 25.81 -4.90 -13.09
N LEU A 513 24.92 -5.63 -12.39
CA LEU A 513 25.28 -6.86 -11.67
C LEU A 513 25.85 -7.95 -12.60
N LYS A 514 25.32 -8.04 -13.83
CA LYS A 514 25.83 -8.94 -14.85
C LYS A 514 27.21 -8.50 -15.33
N ALA A 515 27.38 -7.24 -15.76
CA ALA A 515 28.67 -6.70 -16.22
C ALA A 515 29.77 -6.94 -15.18
N CYS A 516 29.50 -6.60 -13.92
CA CYS A 516 30.41 -6.87 -12.81
C CYS A 516 30.74 -8.35 -12.63
N SER A 517 29.79 -9.27 -12.84
CA SER A 517 30.09 -10.70 -12.79
C SER A 517 30.85 -11.22 -14.00
N ASP A 518 30.75 -10.58 -15.16
CA ASP A 518 31.44 -10.97 -16.39
C ASP A 518 32.87 -10.39 -16.43
N ASP A 519 33.10 -9.20 -15.84
CA ASP A 519 34.42 -8.61 -15.57
C ASP A 519 35.16 -9.26 -14.37
N GLY A 520 34.61 -10.32 -13.77
CA GLY A 520 35.25 -11.08 -12.69
C GLY A 520 35.10 -10.49 -11.27
N HIS A 521 34.25 -9.49 -11.08
CA HIS A 521 33.91 -8.85 -9.81
C HIS A 521 32.44 -9.07 -9.39
N PRO A 522 31.97 -10.33 -9.22
CA PRO A 522 30.57 -10.62 -8.92
C PRO A 522 30.13 -10.06 -7.56
N VAL A 523 29.02 -9.32 -7.55
CA VAL A 523 28.41 -8.78 -6.33
C VAL A 523 27.25 -9.68 -5.90
N ALA A 524 27.38 -10.30 -4.73
CA ALA A 524 26.34 -11.15 -4.14
C ALA A 524 25.43 -10.34 -3.19
N LEU A 525 24.11 -10.54 -3.29
CA LEU A 525 23.08 -9.76 -2.61
C LEU A 525 22.03 -10.61 -1.87
N ASP A 526 21.55 -10.06 -0.76
CA ASP A 526 20.36 -10.46 0.00
C ASP A 526 19.27 -9.40 -0.25
N ILE A 527 18.24 -9.80 -0.98
CA ILE A 527 17.10 -8.97 -1.37
C ILE A 527 16.06 -9.07 -0.26
N LYS A 528 15.95 -8.01 0.55
CA LYS A 528 15.03 -7.96 1.68
C LYS A 528 13.80 -7.15 1.31
N ALA A 529 12.61 -7.68 1.51
CA ALA A 529 11.37 -6.94 1.27
C ALA A 529 10.58 -6.76 2.57
N TYR A 530 9.91 -5.60 2.66
CA TYR A 530 9.18 -5.15 3.84
C TYR A 530 7.75 -4.69 3.47
N SER A 531 6.90 -4.56 4.48
CA SER A 531 5.57 -3.96 4.40
C SER A 531 5.42 -2.79 5.37
N ASP A 532 4.35 -2.02 5.23
CA ASP A 532 3.81 -1.25 6.35
C ASP A 532 3.10 -2.20 7.34
N ASN A 533 2.63 -1.66 8.46
CA ASN A 533 1.95 -2.44 9.52
C ASN A 533 0.43 -2.60 9.32
N VAL A 534 -0.09 -2.35 8.11
CA VAL A 534 -1.54 -2.43 7.86
C VAL A 534 -1.93 -3.88 7.54
N GLY A 535 -2.91 -4.41 8.27
CA GLY A 535 -3.41 -5.77 8.10
C GLY A 535 -2.80 -6.78 9.08
N ASP A 536 -2.82 -8.05 8.70
CA ASP A 536 -2.33 -9.17 9.52
C ASP A 536 -0.81 -9.37 9.37
N GLU A 537 -0.13 -9.72 10.47
CA GLU A 537 1.33 -9.87 10.50
C GLU A 537 1.82 -11.05 9.64
N GLN A 538 1.13 -12.19 9.68
CA GLN A 538 1.49 -13.36 8.88
C GLN A 538 1.21 -13.13 7.39
N ALA A 539 0.10 -12.47 7.06
CA ALA A 539 -0.21 -12.03 5.70
C ALA A 539 0.85 -11.05 5.17
N ASN A 540 1.30 -10.09 5.99
CA ASN A 540 2.36 -9.14 5.64
C ASN A 540 3.72 -9.82 5.45
N LEU A 541 4.07 -10.81 6.29
CA LEU A 541 5.27 -11.62 6.11
C LEU A 541 5.22 -12.37 4.77
N LEU A 542 4.12 -13.09 4.48
CA LEU A 542 3.93 -13.81 3.21
C LEU A 542 3.91 -12.89 1.98
N LEU A 543 3.32 -11.70 2.10
CA LEU A 543 3.32 -10.68 1.05
C LEU A 543 4.73 -10.15 0.78
N SER A 544 5.49 -9.87 1.83
CA SER A 544 6.88 -9.41 1.72
C SER A 544 7.78 -10.47 1.09
N GLN A 545 7.64 -11.75 1.46
CA GLN A 545 8.42 -12.84 0.85
C GLN A 545 8.16 -12.91 -0.66
N LYS A 546 6.89 -12.87 -1.10
CA LYS A 546 6.52 -12.81 -2.52
C LYS A 546 7.13 -11.63 -3.27
N ARG A 547 7.31 -10.48 -2.61
CA ARG A 547 7.95 -9.28 -3.19
C ARG A 547 9.46 -9.46 -3.36
N ALA A 548 10.14 -10.04 -2.38
CA ALA A 548 11.56 -10.37 -2.49
C ALA A 548 11.80 -11.43 -3.57
N ASP A 549 10.98 -12.48 -3.61
CA ASP A 549 11.06 -13.55 -4.61
C ASP A 549 10.77 -13.03 -6.03
N ALA A 550 9.82 -12.11 -6.20
CA ALA A 550 9.55 -11.48 -7.49
C ALA A 550 10.75 -10.66 -7.99
N VAL A 551 11.36 -9.83 -7.14
CA VAL A 551 12.55 -9.04 -7.51
C VAL A 551 13.73 -9.95 -7.85
N ARG A 552 13.95 -11.00 -7.06
CA ARG A 552 14.97 -12.02 -7.35
C ARG A 552 14.71 -12.72 -8.69
N GLY A 553 13.47 -13.15 -8.94
CA GLY A 553 13.06 -13.78 -10.20
C GLY A 553 13.34 -12.89 -11.40
N PHE A 554 12.92 -11.62 -11.33
CA PHE A 554 13.15 -10.65 -12.40
C PHE A 554 14.64 -10.40 -12.68
N LEU A 555 15.48 -10.27 -11.65
CA LEU A 555 16.93 -10.12 -11.83
C LEU A 555 17.58 -11.38 -12.45
N ILE A 556 17.08 -12.58 -12.13
CA ILE A 556 17.53 -13.84 -12.75
C ILE A 556 17.08 -13.92 -14.22
N GLU A 557 15.84 -13.57 -14.53
CA GLU A 557 15.32 -13.50 -15.91
C GLU A 557 16.09 -12.47 -16.75
N ALA A 558 16.53 -11.37 -16.15
CA ALA A 558 17.42 -10.38 -16.76
C ALA A 558 18.90 -10.82 -16.85
N GLY A 559 19.26 -12.02 -16.37
CA GLY A 559 20.56 -12.65 -16.58
C GLY A 559 21.54 -12.59 -15.41
N VAL A 560 21.13 -12.16 -14.21
CA VAL A 560 21.98 -12.24 -13.00
C VAL A 560 22.05 -13.69 -12.51
N LYS A 561 23.24 -14.17 -12.16
CA LYS A 561 23.48 -15.57 -11.74
C LYS A 561 22.71 -15.89 -10.44
N PRO A 562 21.86 -16.95 -10.41
CA PRO A 562 20.98 -17.23 -9.26
C PRO A 562 21.69 -17.40 -7.90
N ASP A 563 22.93 -17.87 -7.91
CA ASP A 563 23.75 -18.12 -6.71
C ASP A 563 24.29 -16.82 -6.09
N LEU A 564 24.26 -15.71 -6.83
CA LEU A 564 24.59 -14.38 -6.31
C LEU A 564 23.39 -13.71 -5.63
N LEU A 565 22.18 -14.28 -5.69
CA LEU A 565 20.95 -13.63 -5.21
C LEU A 565 20.21 -14.51 -4.19
N THR A 566 20.02 -13.99 -3.00
CA THR A 566 19.12 -14.52 -1.97
C THR A 566 17.93 -13.57 -1.76
N ALA A 567 16.78 -14.07 -1.29
CA ALA A 567 15.55 -13.29 -1.16
C ALA A 567 14.79 -13.63 0.12
N ARG A 568 14.41 -12.62 0.91
CA ARG A 568 13.76 -12.77 2.21
C ARG A 568 12.71 -11.70 2.49
N GLY A 569 11.52 -12.13 2.91
CA GLY A 569 10.47 -11.27 3.45
C GLY A 569 10.63 -11.04 4.95
N TYR A 570 10.43 -9.80 5.39
CA TYR A 570 10.52 -9.38 6.79
C TYR A 570 9.18 -8.84 7.36
N GLY A 571 8.12 -8.83 6.54
CA GLY A 571 6.83 -8.25 6.90
C GLY A 571 6.95 -6.80 7.36
N SER A 572 6.24 -6.44 8.42
CA SER A 572 6.27 -5.10 9.02
C SER A 572 7.41 -4.90 10.04
N ALA A 573 8.39 -5.81 10.11
CA ALA A 573 9.52 -5.68 11.02
C ALA A 573 10.47 -4.55 10.60
N THR A 574 11.17 -3.94 11.56
CA THR A 574 12.16 -2.86 11.33
C THR A 574 11.65 -1.75 10.39
N PRO A 575 10.57 -1.03 10.76
CA PRO A 575 10.11 0.14 10.02
C PRO A 575 11.16 1.27 10.09
N ILE A 576 11.40 1.94 8.96
CA ILE A 576 12.33 3.08 8.84
C ILE A 576 11.62 4.43 9.00
N ALA A 577 10.29 4.45 8.87
CA ALA A 577 9.45 5.60 9.09
C ALA A 577 8.21 5.23 9.92
N SER A 578 7.47 6.22 10.42
CA SER A 578 6.22 5.93 11.14
C SER A 578 5.11 5.47 10.20
N ASN A 579 4.39 4.40 10.56
CA ASN A 579 3.19 3.99 9.84
C ASN A 579 1.97 4.91 10.07
N ALA A 580 2.11 5.98 10.86
CA ALA A 580 1.02 6.93 11.10
C ALA A 580 0.65 7.75 9.86
N THR A 581 1.59 8.03 8.94
CA THR A 581 1.32 8.79 7.69
C THR A 581 1.36 7.92 6.44
N ALA A 582 0.73 8.41 5.37
CA ALA A 582 0.80 7.81 4.05
C ALA A 582 2.26 7.72 3.53
N GLY A 583 3.06 8.78 3.69
CA GLY A 583 4.47 8.80 3.29
C GLY A 583 5.33 7.82 4.09
N GLY A 584 5.13 7.72 5.39
CA GLY A 584 5.88 6.79 6.23
C GLY A 584 5.50 5.32 5.99
N ARG A 585 4.21 5.02 5.73
CA ARG A 585 3.80 3.68 5.26
C ARG A 585 4.42 3.34 3.90
N PHE A 586 4.44 4.29 2.96
CA PHE A 586 5.12 4.12 1.67
C PHE A 586 6.60 3.80 1.84
N ALA A 587 7.33 4.56 2.67
CA ALA A 587 8.74 4.30 2.95
C ALA A 587 8.99 2.92 3.62
N ASN A 588 8.03 2.39 4.38
CA ASN A 588 8.14 1.05 4.96
C ASN A 588 7.89 -0.08 3.95
N ARG A 589 7.07 0.12 2.91
CA ARG A 589 6.84 -0.84 1.80
C ARG A 589 8.01 -0.85 0.80
N ARG A 590 9.23 -1.11 1.28
CA ARG A 590 10.48 -1.04 0.52
C ARG A 590 11.06 -2.41 0.17
N VAL A 591 12.02 -2.39 -0.74
CA VAL A 591 13.01 -3.47 -0.95
C VAL A 591 14.39 -2.90 -0.61
N GLU A 592 15.18 -3.65 0.13
CA GLU A 592 16.59 -3.35 0.40
C GLU A 592 17.49 -4.38 -0.30
N PHE A 593 18.54 -3.90 -0.93
CA PHE A 593 19.63 -4.71 -1.45
C PHE A 593 20.81 -4.62 -0.48
N VAL A 594 21.13 -5.72 0.18
CA VAL A 594 22.26 -5.78 1.13
C VAL A 594 23.29 -6.78 0.62
N LEU A 595 24.57 -6.58 0.89
CA LEU A 595 25.58 -7.59 0.54
C LEU A 595 25.27 -8.91 1.25
N ALA A 596 25.24 -10.00 0.48
CA ALA A 596 25.18 -11.33 1.04
C ALA A 596 26.43 -11.56 1.89
N GLN A 597 26.26 -11.97 3.15
CA GLN A 597 27.41 -12.35 3.96
C GLN A 597 28.03 -13.62 3.40
N ALA A 598 29.33 -13.58 3.11
CA ALA A 598 30.07 -14.74 2.66
C ALA A 598 29.92 -15.86 3.71
N SER A 599 29.37 -16.99 3.29
CA SER A 599 29.27 -18.18 4.14
C SER A 599 30.67 -18.71 4.41
N VAL A 600 31.20 -18.42 5.59
CA VAL A 600 32.39 -19.09 6.12
C VAL A 600 32.00 -20.54 6.40
N GLY A 601 32.39 -21.43 5.49
CA GLY A 601 32.20 -22.89 5.57
C GLY A 601 33.36 -23.59 6.27
#